data_AF-A0A3R7S667-F1
#
_entry.id   AF-A0A3R7S667-F1
#
_cell.length_a   1.000
_cell.length_b   1.000
_cell.length_c   1.000
_cell.angle_alpha   90.00
_cell.angle_beta   90.00
_cell.angle_gamma   90.00
#
_symmetry.space_group_name_H-M   'P 1'
#
loop_
_entity.id
_entity.type
_entity.pdbx_description
1 polymer ?
#
loop_
_entity_poly.entity_id
_entity_poly.type
_entity_poly.pdbx_seq_one_letter_code
_entity_poly.pdbx_strand_id
1 'polypeptide(L)'
;MTDPLTDSLRWALAIGSEPERSAVDWLAAELVPDRPDAVAAICEADPESDEDLRRLRLLKSGFKTLRLSGEHSTDRRLAARHYAATIAAGVVRHGCWITRQRPDRLLSALQDLAADDAMDDSLRSIASEAIAIANDRLIEQDS
;
A
#
# COMPACT_ATOMS: atom_id res chain seq x y z
N MET A 1 5.80 -11.61 31.33
CA MET A 1 7.08 -11.36 30.64
C MET A 1 7.25 -12.47 29.63
N THR A 2 6.84 -12.23 28.38
CA THR A 2 7.06 -13.17 27.28
C THR A 2 8.53 -13.18 26.91
N ASP A 3 9.05 -14.38 26.71
CA ASP A 3 10.47 -14.65 26.44
C ASP A 3 10.85 -14.13 25.04
N PRO A 4 11.93 -13.33 24.87
CA PRO A 4 12.37 -12.81 23.57
C PRO A 4 12.67 -13.89 22.52
N LEU A 5 12.96 -15.13 22.94
CA LEU A 5 13.01 -16.28 22.05
C LEU A 5 11.65 -16.65 21.46
N THR A 6 10.57 -16.44 22.22
CA THR A 6 9.19 -16.72 21.78
C THR A 6 8.74 -15.71 20.72
N ASP A 7 9.12 -14.44 20.84
CA ASP A 7 8.84 -13.44 19.79
C ASP A 7 9.69 -13.67 18.53
N SER A 8 10.95 -14.09 18.68
CA SER A 8 11.83 -14.41 17.55
C SER A 8 11.39 -15.66 16.76
N LEU A 9 10.74 -16.62 17.44
CA LEU A 9 10.23 -17.85 16.83
C LEU A 9 8.80 -17.72 16.28
N ARG A 10 8.03 -16.70 16.67
CA ARG A 10 6.69 -16.46 16.12
C ARG A 10 6.74 -16.30 14.60
N TRP A 11 7.69 -15.54 14.07
CA TRP A 11 7.85 -15.34 12.64
C TRP A 11 8.25 -16.63 11.89
N ALA A 12 9.16 -17.43 12.47
CA ALA A 12 9.60 -18.69 11.88
C ALA A 12 8.50 -19.77 11.86
N LEU A 13 7.64 -19.80 12.88
CA LEU A 13 6.46 -20.68 12.91
C LEU A 13 5.36 -20.21 11.94
N ALA A 14 5.18 -18.90 11.80
CA ALA A 14 4.10 -18.34 10.99
C ALA A 14 4.35 -18.50 9.47
N ILE A 15 5.62 -18.48 9.03
CA ILE A 15 6.01 -18.83 7.65
C ILE A 15 5.63 -20.27 7.30
N GLY A 16 5.64 -21.19 8.28
CA GLY A 16 5.28 -22.58 8.08
C GLY A 16 3.76 -22.85 8.05
N SER A 17 2.94 -21.94 8.58
CA SER A 17 1.49 -22.15 8.77
C SER A 17 0.59 -21.46 7.75
N GLU A 18 1.08 -20.46 7.00
CA GLU A 18 0.30 -19.76 5.97
C GLU A 18 1.10 -19.54 4.66
N PRO A 19 1.51 -20.62 3.96
CA PRO A 19 2.27 -20.53 2.71
C PRO A 19 1.49 -19.85 1.56
N GLU A 20 0.17 -19.69 1.71
CA GLU A 20 -0.69 -19.01 0.73
C GLU A 20 -0.69 -17.48 0.90
N ARG A 21 -0.20 -16.97 2.04
CA ARG A 21 -0.21 -15.55 2.34
C ARG A 21 0.91 -14.82 1.61
N SER A 22 0.55 -13.77 0.89
CA SER A 22 1.49 -13.03 0.07
C SER A 22 2.49 -12.23 0.92
N ALA A 23 3.66 -11.92 0.38
CA ALA A 23 4.68 -11.12 1.08
C ALA A 23 4.18 -9.70 1.45
N VAL A 24 3.22 -9.15 0.70
CA VAL A 24 2.62 -7.85 1.03
C VAL A 24 1.67 -7.94 2.22
N ASP A 25 0.93 -9.04 2.37
CA ASP A 25 0.02 -9.24 3.51
C ASP A 25 0.81 -9.50 4.79
N TRP A 26 1.91 -10.26 4.69
CA TRP A 26 2.86 -10.42 5.80
C TRP A 26 3.40 -9.07 6.26
N LEU A 27 3.84 -8.23 5.32
CA LEU A 27 4.37 -6.92 5.64
C LEU A 27 3.29 -5.99 6.23
N ALA A 28 2.08 -6.03 5.69
CA ALA A 28 0.97 -5.24 6.18
C ALA A 28 0.59 -5.62 7.62
N ALA A 29 0.47 -6.92 7.91
CA ALA A 29 0.18 -7.42 9.25
C ALA A 29 1.25 -7.06 10.28
N GLU A 30 2.53 -6.99 9.87
CA GLU A 30 3.62 -6.55 10.76
C GLU A 30 3.55 -5.04 11.06
N LEU A 31 3.22 -4.23 10.05
CA LEU A 31 3.19 -2.77 10.18
C LEU A 31 1.88 -2.24 10.79
N VAL A 32 0.78 -2.97 10.58
CA VAL A 32 -0.58 -2.60 10.96
C VAL A 32 -1.28 -3.85 11.51
N PRO A 33 -1.01 -4.24 12.77
CA PRO A 33 -1.42 -5.54 13.32
C PRO A 33 -2.93 -5.71 13.52
N ASP A 34 -3.68 -4.62 13.52
CA ASP A 34 -5.14 -4.58 13.67
C ASP A 34 -5.89 -4.83 12.35
N ARG A 35 -5.19 -4.90 11.22
CA ARG A 35 -5.78 -5.14 9.90
C ARG A 35 -5.42 -6.54 9.38
N PRO A 36 -6.38 -7.27 8.78
CA PRO A 36 -6.17 -8.67 8.40
C PRO A 36 -5.19 -8.85 7.23
N ASP A 37 -5.13 -7.89 6.31
CA ASP A 37 -4.35 -7.99 5.09
C ASP A 37 -3.94 -6.61 4.54
N ALA A 38 -3.20 -6.60 3.44
CA ALA A 38 -2.73 -5.36 2.84
C ALA A 38 -3.85 -4.51 2.23
N VAL A 39 -4.95 -5.12 1.77
CA VAL A 39 -6.10 -4.40 1.20
C VAL A 39 -6.81 -3.63 2.30
N ALA A 40 -7.19 -4.30 3.38
CA ALA A 40 -7.81 -3.69 4.55
C ALA A 40 -6.90 -2.61 5.14
N ALA A 41 -5.60 -2.91 5.26
CA ALA A 41 -4.62 -1.92 5.71
C ALA A 41 -4.62 -0.69 4.80
N ILE A 42 -4.70 -0.80 3.48
CA ILE A 42 -4.67 0.40 2.61
C ILE A 42 -6.03 1.11 2.60
N CYS A 43 -7.12 0.38 2.40
CA CYS A 43 -8.43 0.93 2.03
C CYS A 43 -9.26 1.38 3.24
N GLU A 44 -9.10 0.75 4.40
CA GLU A 44 -9.84 1.15 5.59
C GLU A 44 -9.18 2.36 6.26
N ALA A 45 -9.96 3.42 6.46
CA ALA A 45 -9.48 4.65 7.09
C ALA A 45 -9.51 4.54 8.62
N ASP A 46 -8.53 5.14 9.28
CA ASP A 46 -8.64 5.41 10.71
C ASP A 46 -9.51 6.66 10.96
N PRO A 47 -10.24 6.73 12.09
CA PRO A 47 -11.07 7.88 12.40
C PRO A 47 -10.25 9.16 12.63
N GLU A 48 -9.04 9.02 13.17
CA GLU A 48 -8.10 10.11 13.39
C GLU A 48 -7.25 10.33 12.13
N SER A 49 -7.49 11.44 11.44
CA SER A 49 -6.87 11.75 10.14
C SER A 49 -5.33 11.72 10.16
N ASP A 50 -4.72 12.28 11.22
CA ASP A 50 -3.26 12.30 11.37
C ASP A 50 -2.66 10.89 11.59
N GLU A 51 -3.39 10.01 12.28
CA GLU A 51 -2.97 8.62 12.47
C GLU A 51 -3.06 7.85 11.15
N ASP A 52 -4.18 8.00 10.44
CA ASP A 52 -4.38 7.37 9.13
C ASP A 52 -3.26 7.75 8.16
N LEU A 53 -2.92 9.04 8.09
CA LEU A 53 -1.85 9.54 7.22
C LEU A 53 -0.47 9.00 7.64
N ARG A 54 -0.21 8.85 8.95
CA ARG A 54 1.03 8.26 9.46
C ARG A 54 1.14 6.79 9.09
N ARG A 55 0.06 6.04 9.26
CA ARG A 55 -0.05 4.63 8.90
C ARG A 55 0.15 4.41 7.39
N LEU A 56 -0.46 5.23 6.54
CA LEU A 56 -0.22 5.21 5.09
C LEU A 56 1.25 5.49 4.73
N ARG A 57 1.92 6.43 5.42
CA ARG A 57 3.35 6.68 5.20
C ARG A 57 4.22 5.48 5.61
N LEU A 58 3.84 4.78 6.67
CA LEU A 58 4.51 3.56 7.14
C LEU A 58 4.38 2.43 6.11
N LEU A 59 3.15 2.10 5.71
CA LEU A 59 2.85 1.11 4.66
C LEU A 59 3.59 1.40 3.36
N LYS A 60 3.54 2.66 2.90
CA LYS A 60 4.24 3.09 1.67
C LYS A 60 5.74 2.82 1.77
N SER A 61 6.34 3.07 2.93
CA SER A 61 7.78 2.84 3.14
C SER A 61 8.09 1.34 3.13
N GLY A 62 7.25 0.53 3.77
CA GLY A 62 7.34 -0.94 3.71
C GLY A 62 7.25 -1.47 2.29
N PHE A 63 6.17 -1.16 1.56
CA PHE A 63 5.98 -1.64 0.19
C PHE A 63 7.06 -1.13 -0.77
N LYS A 64 7.61 0.06 -0.53
CA LYS A 64 8.77 0.54 -1.30
C LYS A 64 9.99 -0.35 -1.06
N THR A 65 10.27 -0.73 0.19
CA THR A 65 11.36 -1.65 0.51
C THR A 65 11.15 -2.98 -0.21
N LEU A 66 10.00 -3.63 -0.02
CA LEU A 66 9.70 -4.92 -0.66
C LEU A 66 9.74 -4.85 -2.20
N ARG A 67 9.27 -3.75 -2.80
CA ARG A 67 9.37 -3.51 -4.25
C ARG A 67 10.82 -3.51 -4.73
N LEU A 68 11.76 -2.99 -3.95
CA LEU A 68 13.16 -2.84 -4.33
C LEU A 68 14.02 -4.06 -3.96
N SER A 69 13.69 -4.73 -2.85
CA SER A 69 14.50 -5.82 -2.28
C SER A 69 13.84 -7.20 -2.33
N GLY A 70 12.60 -7.31 -2.79
CA GLY A 70 11.90 -8.59 -2.89
C GLY A 70 12.65 -9.58 -3.76
N GLU A 71 12.77 -10.82 -3.31
CA GLU A 71 13.56 -11.87 -3.97
C GLU A 71 12.96 -12.23 -5.34
N HIS A 72 11.65 -12.48 -5.38
CA HIS A 72 10.97 -12.85 -6.60
C HIS A 72 10.39 -11.64 -7.33
N SER A 73 10.38 -11.73 -8.66
CA SER A 73 9.84 -10.66 -9.51
C SER A 73 8.35 -10.42 -9.28
N THR A 74 7.59 -11.49 -8.97
CA THR A 74 6.18 -11.43 -8.62
C THR A 74 5.95 -10.59 -7.37
N ASP A 75 6.72 -10.83 -6.29
CA ASP A 75 6.62 -10.07 -5.04
C ASP A 75 6.92 -8.59 -5.25
N ARG A 76 7.99 -8.29 -6.01
CA ARG A 76 8.34 -6.89 -6.33
C ARG A 76 7.22 -6.20 -7.11
N ARG A 77 6.56 -6.92 -8.01
CA ARG A 77 5.45 -6.40 -8.83
C ARG A 77 4.19 -6.18 -7.98
N LEU A 78 3.88 -7.10 -7.08
CA LEU A 78 2.76 -6.99 -6.16
C LEU A 78 2.97 -5.83 -5.17
N ALA A 79 4.18 -5.71 -4.61
CA ALA A 79 4.57 -4.60 -3.75
C ALA A 79 4.54 -3.25 -4.48
N ALA A 80 4.88 -3.21 -5.78
CA ALA A 80 4.75 -1.98 -6.57
C ALA A 80 3.31 -1.49 -6.70
N ARG A 81 2.34 -2.40 -6.81
CA ARG A 81 0.91 -2.09 -6.86
C ARG A 81 0.39 -1.59 -5.52
N HIS A 82 0.73 -2.28 -4.43
CA HIS A 82 0.37 -1.85 -3.08
C HIS A 82 1.00 -0.51 -2.71
N TYR A 83 2.25 -0.26 -3.15
CA TYR A 83 2.88 1.06 -3.05
C TYR A 83 2.08 2.15 -3.77
N ALA A 84 1.62 1.91 -5.00
CA ALA A 84 0.80 2.85 -5.75
C ALA A 84 -0.57 3.08 -5.08
N ALA A 85 -1.26 2.02 -4.65
CA ALA A 85 -2.54 2.09 -3.95
C ALA A 85 -2.43 2.87 -2.62
N THR A 86 -1.33 2.70 -1.88
CA THR A 86 -1.10 3.44 -0.63
C THR A 86 -0.95 4.94 -0.89
N ILE A 87 -0.29 5.31 -1.99
CA ILE A 87 -0.20 6.72 -2.39
C ILE A 87 -1.56 7.25 -2.82
N ALA A 88 -2.34 6.46 -3.57
CA ALA A 88 -3.70 6.80 -3.97
C ALA A 88 -4.58 7.09 -2.75
N ALA A 89 -4.52 6.24 -1.71
CA ALA A 89 -5.23 6.45 -0.47
C ALA A 89 -4.87 7.78 0.22
N GLY A 90 -3.60 8.16 0.20
CA GLY A 90 -3.15 9.46 0.71
C GLY A 90 -3.78 10.65 -0.03
N VAL A 91 -3.99 10.53 -1.34
CA VAL A 91 -4.64 11.56 -2.15
C VAL A 91 -6.14 11.59 -1.91
N VAL A 92 -6.80 10.44 -2.00
CA VAL A 92 -8.26 10.33 -1.89
C VAL A 92 -8.73 10.76 -0.50
N ARG A 93 -8.07 10.29 0.56
CA ARG A 93 -8.52 10.56 1.94
C ARG A 93 -7.99 11.87 2.52
N HIS A 94 -6.80 12.30 2.13
CA HIS A 94 -6.10 13.44 2.75
C HIS A 94 -5.76 14.57 1.79
N GLY A 95 -6.08 14.43 0.50
CA GLY A 95 -5.66 15.38 -0.53
C GLY A 95 -4.13 15.46 -0.71
N CYS A 96 -3.37 14.52 -0.13
CA CYS A 96 -1.93 14.63 0.08
C CYS A 96 -1.15 13.59 -0.72
N TRP A 97 -0.24 14.06 -1.58
CA TRP A 97 0.75 13.19 -2.22
C TRP A 97 1.86 12.80 -1.23
N ILE A 98 1.75 11.62 -0.63
CA ILE A 98 2.74 11.10 0.32
C ILE A 98 4.05 10.59 -0.34
N THR A 99 4.35 11.05 -1.55
CA THR A 99 5.53 10.67 -2.34
C THR A 99 6.20 11.89 -2.98
N ARG A 100 7.49 11.73 -3.31
CA ARG A 100 8.25 12.71 -4.11
C ARG A 100 8.46 12.23 -5.56
N GLN A 101 7.80 11.14 -5.94
CA GLN A 101 7.86 10.63 -7.31
C GLN A 101 7.30 11.67 -8.28
N ARG A 102 7.88 11.75 -9.48
CA ARG A 102 7.40 12.67 -10.51
C ARG A 102 5.92 12.36 -10.86
N PRO A 103 5.07 13.39 -11.05
CA PRO A 103 3.64 13.21 -11.28
C PRO A 103 3.31 12.30 -12.48
N ASP A 104 4.02 12.45 -13.60
CA ASP A 104 3.87 11.62 -14.81
C ASP A 104 4.03 10.12 -14.53
N ARG A 105 5.11 9.76 -13.80
CA ARG A 105 5.37 8.36 -13.43
C ARG A 105 4.37 7.83 -12.42
N LEU A 106 3.83 8.69 -11.57
CA LEU A 106 2.84 8.29 -10.57
C LEU A 106 1.49 8.04 -11.23
N LEU A 107 1.07 8.94 -12.13
CA LEU A 107 -0.16 8.79 -12.90
C LEU A 107 -0.14 7.50 -13.73
N SER A 108 0.95 7.21 -14.42
CA SER A 108 1.13 5.95 -15.15
C SER A 108 1.02 4.74 -14.21
N ALA A 109 1.64 4.77 -13.02
CA ALA A 109 1.53 3.67 -12.07
C ALA A 109 0.11 3.48 -11.51
N LEU A 110 -0.65 4.58 -11.33
CA LEU A 110 -2.05 4.51 -10.91
C LEU A 110 -2.94 3.96 -12.02
N GLN A 111 -2.70 4.36 -13.28
CA GLN A 111 -3.42 3.82 -14.45
C GLN A 111 -3.16 2.32 -14.62
N ASP A 112 -1.90 1.91 -14.51
CA ASP A 112 -1.52 0.49 -14.56
C ASP A 112 -2.20 -0.31 -13.44
N LEU A 113 -2.33 0.26 -12.24
CA LEU A 113 -3.03 -0.37 -11.12
C LEU A 113 -4.55 -0.47 -11.37
N ALA A 114 -5.20 0.61 -11.80
CA ALA A 114 -6.64 0.63 -12.06
C ALA A 114 -7.06 -0.39 -13.13
N ALA A 115 -6.21 -0.57 -14.16
CA ALA A 115 -6.44 -1.50 -15.26
C ALA A 115 -6.06 -2.96 -14.95
N ASP A 116 -5.50 -3.27 -13.79
CA ASP A 116 -5.04 -4.63 -13.48
C ASP A 116 -6.14 -5.48 -12.85
N ASP A 117 -6.80 -6.31 -13.65
CA ASP A 117 -7.88 -7.21 -13.22
C ASP A 117 -7.41 -8.35 -12.29
N ALA A 118 -6.11 -8.53 -12.06
CA ALA A 118 -5.60 -9.47 -11.06
C ALA A 118 -5.55 -8.86 -9.65
N MET A 119 -5.82 -7.56 -9.51
CA MET A 119 -5.83 -6.85 -8.22
C MET A 119 -7.22 -6.74 -7.62
N ASP A 120 -7.27 -6.62 -6.30
CA ASP A 120 -8.51 -6.37 -5.57
C ASP A 120 -9.23 -5.09 -6.07
N ASP A 121 -10.54 -5.18 -6.26
CA ASP A 121 -11.36 -4.09 -6.79
C ASP A 121 -11.28 -2.82 -5.93
N SER A 122 -11.07 -2.94 -4.62
CA SER A 122 -10.92 -1.79 -3.72
C SER A 122 -9.63 -1.01 -4.02
N LEU A 123 -8.54 -1.72 -4.33
CA LEU A 123 -7.27 -1.11 -4.72
C LEU A 123 -7.35 -0.47 -6.10
N ARG A 124 -8.13 -1.06 -7.02
CA ARG A 124 -8.37 -0.49 -8.35
C ARG A 124 -9.27 0.74 -8.28
N SER A 125 -10.30 0.72 -7.43
CA SER A 125 -11.21 1.86 -7.21
C SER A 125 -10.46 3.05 -6.66
N ILE A 126 -9.69 2.87 -5.58
CA ILE A 126 -8.96 3.98 -4.95
C ILE A 126 -7.92 4.59 -5.89
N ALA A 127 -7.31 3.78 -6.78
CA ALA A 127 -6.43 4.28 -7.83
C ALA A 127 -7.18 5.12 -8.86
N SER A 128 -8.36 4.66 -9.30
CA SER A 128 -9.23 5.37 -10.24
C SER A 128 -9.69 6.73 -9.68
N GLU A 129 -10.07 6.78 -8.41
CA GLU A 129 -10.43 8.01 -7.70
C GLU A 129 -9.25 8.98 -7.61
N ALA A 130 -8.05 8.49 -7.28
CA ALA A 130 -6.84 9.32 -7.25
C ALA A 130 -6.48 9.90 -8.63
N ILE A 131 -6.72 9.15 -9.72
CA ILE A 131 -6.53 9.63 -11.09
C ILE A 131 -7.49 10.78 -11.40
N ALA A 132 -8.76 10.64 -11.04
CA ALA A 132 -9.76 11.69 -11.23
C ALA A 132 -9.34 12.99 -10.52
N ILE A 133 -8.96 12.90 -9.23
CA ILE A 133 -8.48 14.05 -8.45
C ILE A 133 -7.21 14.67 -9.07
N ALA A 134 -6.30 13.85 -9.59
CA ALA A 134 -5.08 14.35 -10.23
C ALA A 134 -5.38 15.12 -11.51
N ASN A 135 -6.32 14.65 -12.32
CA ASN A 135 -6.73 15.30 -13.56
C ASN A 135 -7.46 16.62 -13.31
N ASP A 136 -8.35 16.67 -12.32
CA ASP A 136 -9.07 17.90 -11.96
C ASP A 136 -8.09 19.02 -11.54
N ARG A 137 -7.08 18.68 -10.74
CA ARG A 137 -6.03 19.65 -10.32
C ARG A 137 -5.17 20.15 -11.48
N LEU A 138 -4.97 19.36 -12.53
CA LEU A 138 -4.25 19.82 -13.72
C LEU A 138 -5.07 20.85 -14.50
N ILE A 139 -6.39 20.62 -14.63
CA ILE A 139 -7.31 21.55 -15.30
C ILE A 139 -7.35 22.90 -14.57
N GLU A 140 -7.36 22.90 -13.24
CA GLU A 140 -7.33 24.12 -12.42
C GLU A 140 -6.03 24.92 -12.56
N GLN A 141 -4.90 24.28 -12.86
CA GLN A 141 -3.59 24.96 -13.00
C GLN A 141 -3.38 25.59 -14.38
N ASP A 142 -4.09 25.10 -15.40
CA ASP A 142 -4.01 25.58 -16.79
C ASP A 142 -5.10 26.65 -17.11
N SER A 143 -5.96 26.99 -16.15
CA SER A 143 -7.05 27.99 -16.26
C SER A 143 -6.69 29.34 -15.65
#